data_AF-A0A9Q8SFW7-F1
#
_entry.id   AF-A0A9Q8SFW7-F1
#
_cell.length_a   1.000
_cell.length_b   1.000
_cell.length_c   1.000
_cell.angle_alpha   90.00
_cell.angle_beta   90.00
_cell.angle_gamma   90.00
#
_symmetry.space_group_name_H-M   'P 1'
#
loop_
_entity.id
_entity.type
_entity.pdbx_description
1 polymer ?
#
loop_
_entity_poly.entity_id
_entity_poly.type
_entity_poly.pdbx_seq_one_letter_code
_entity_poly.pdbx_strand_id
1 'polypeptide(L)'
;MKVVIIGAGIGGLVCAISCRREGLEVVVLEQAAALQPVGAGIQIPPNAARILRKLGLVPQLLDKATLVDTIDYLRYKDGKVLYQMEGGEKMKQSYGDLWMVIARPHYHGVLWSAAKEAGAELRLGTEAVAIDFKDSSVRLGTGEIVRGDVVVGADGQSAHISSYYFLTLIRDWQNMSLLIPRRSLVKIEGSDSWPTLSTV
;
A
#
# COMPACT_ATOMS: atom_id res chain seq x y z
N MET A 1 16.61 10.27 18.33
CA MET A 1 15.14 10.30 18.49
C MET A 1 14.58 8.99 17.97
N LYS A 2 13.66 8.39 18.72
CA LYS A 2 13.04 7.08 18.48
C LYS A 2 11.56 7.22 18.16
N VAL A 3 11.13 6.64 17.06
CA VAL A 3 9.75 6.62 16.59
C VAL A 3 9.17 5.22 16.75
N VAL A 4 8.02 5.11 17.42
CA VAL A 4 7.25 3.86 17.53
C VAL A 4 6.07 3.95 16.58
N ILE A 5 5.98 3.03 15.63
CA ILE A 5 4.93 2.98 14.61
C ILE A 5 4.05 1.77 14.90
N ILE A 6 2.75 1.98 15.04
CA ILE A 6 1.77 0.92 15.28
C ILE A 6 1.11 0.57 13.94
N GLY A 7 1.38 -0.63 13.45
CA GLY A 7 0.90 -1.16 12.16
C GLY A 7 1.98 -1.19 11.09
N ALA A 8 2.21 -2.36 10.50
CA ALA A 8 3.11 -2.56 9.37
C ALA A 8 2.35 -2.59 8.03
N GLY A 9 1.29 -1.80 7.90
CA GLY A 9 0.65 -1.55 6.61
C GLY A 9 1.52 -0.71 5.65
N ILE A 10 1.02 -0.44 4.45
CA ILE A 10 1.73 0.39 3.45
C ILE A 10 2.17 1.73 4.04
N GLY A 11 1.26 2.42 4.75
CA GLY A 11 1.57 3.71 5.38
C GLY A 11 2.64 3.62 6.47
N GLY A 12 2.52 2.64 7.37
CA GLY A 12 3.48 2.41 8.45
C GLY A 12 4.88 2.08 7.94
N LEU A 13 4.98 1.23 6.90
CA LEU A 13 6.26 0.87 6.30
C LEU A 13 6.90 2.05 5.54
N VAL A 14 6.11 2.84 4.78
CA VAL A 14 6.63 4.06 4.12
C VAL A 14 7.10 5.08 5.16
N CYS A 15 6.37 5.23 6.27
CA CYS A 15 6.78 6.07 7.40
C CYS A 15 8.11 5.58 8.00
N ALA A 16 8.23 4.27 8.27
CA ALA A 16 9.44 3.67 8.81
C ALA A 16 10.66 3.94 7.92
N ILE A 17 10.54 3.70 6.61
CA ILE A 17 11.61 3.95 5.63
C ILE A 17 12.01 5.44 5.63
N SER A 18 11.02 6.34 5.66
CA SER A 18 11.26 7.78 5.66
C SER A 18 11.98 8.23 6.94
N CYS A 19 11.53 7.78 8.12
CA CYS A 19 12.18 8.08 9.39
C CYS A 19 13.61 7.53 9.45
N ARG A 20 13.84 6.30 8.98
CA ARG A 20 15.18 5.71 8.94
C ARG A 20 16.14 6.47 8.02
N ARG A 21 15.65 7.03 6.90
CA ARG A 21 16.45 7.88 6.00
C ARG A 21 16.89 9.19 6.63
N GLU A 22 16.09 9.71 7.55
CA GLU A 22 16.44 10.88 8.37
C GLU A 22 17.32 10.52 9.59
N GLY A 23 17.80 9.29 9.70
CA GLY A 23 18.69 8.84 10.79
C GLY A 23 17.97 8.55 12.11
N LEU A 24 16.65 8.47 12.12
CA LEU A 24 15.86 8.21 13.32
C LEU A 24 15.86 6.72 13.68
N GLU A 25 15.78 6.39 14.96
CA GLU A 25 15.50 5.03 15.41
C GLU A 25 14.02 4.72 15.19
N VAL A 26 13.69 3.52 14.68
CA VAL A 26 12.31 3.16 14.36
C VAL A 26 12.01 1.75 14.83
N VAL A 27 10.91 1.61 15.57
CA VAL A 27 10.30 0.32 15.89
C VAL A 27 8.89 0.28 15.28
N VAL A 28 8.60 -0.74 14.50
CA VAL A 28 7.27 -0.99 13.93
C VAL A 28 6.66 -2.20 14.65
N LEU A 29 5.46 -2.02 15.19
CA LEU A 29 4.71 -3.03 15.93
C LEU A 29 3.53 -3.49 15.07
N GLU A 30 3.48 -4.77 14.70
CA GLU A 30 2.42 -5.35 13.88
C GLU A 30 1.76 -6.52 14.61
N GLN A 31 0.44 -6.46 14.74
CA GLN A 31 -0.35 -7.47 15.45
C GLN A 31 -0.34 -8.82 14.73
N ALA A 32 -0.26 -8.84 13.40
CA ALA A 32 -0.25 -10.07 12.63
C ALA A 32 1.04 -10.86 12.95
N ALA A 33 0.87 -12.15 13.30
CA ALA A 33 2.00 -13.04 13.60
C ALA A 33 2.88 -13.34 12.37
N ALA A 34 2.35 -13.13 11.16
CA ALA A 34 3.05 -13.35 9.91
C ALA A 34 2.56 -12.39 8.83
N LEU A 35 3.43 -12.11 7.85
CA LEU A 35 3.04 -11.41 6.63
C LEU A 35 2.09 -12.30 5.84
N GLN A 36 0.85 -11.84 5.67
CA GLN A 36 -0.12 -12.57 4.88
C GLN A 36 0.00 -12.18 3.40
N PRO A 37 0.19 -13.15 2.48
CA PRO A 37 0.25 -12.88 1.05
C PRO A 37 -1.14 -12.63 0.44
N VAL A 38 -2.14 -12.29 1.26
CA VAL A 38 -3.52 -12.13 0.82
C VAL A 38 -3.75 -10.69 0.39
N GLY A 39 -4.18 -10.51 -0.86
CA GLY A 39 -4.57 -9.21 -1.37
C GLY A 39 -4.79 -9.22 -2.88
N ALA A 40 -5.71 -8.37 -3.34
CA ALA A 40 -5.93 -8.13 -4.76
C ALA A 40 -4.88 -7.16 -5.34
N GLY A 41 -5.06 -6.78 -6.60
CA GLY A 41 -4.31 -5.68 -7.20
C GLY A 41 -4.56 -4.36 -6.48
N ILE A 42 -3.53 -3.53 -6.38
CA ILE A 42 -3.61 -2.14 -5.92
C ILE A 42 -2.96 -1.23 -6.96
N GLN A 43 -3.51 -0.03 -7.10
CA GLN A 43 -2.99 0.99 -7.99
C GLN A 43 -2.01 1.90 -7.25
N ILE A 44 -0.92 2.26 -7.90
CA ILE A 44 0.05 3.26 -7.47
C ILE A 44 -0.03 4.42 -8.46
N PRO A 45 -0.88 5.43 -8.20
CA PRO A 45 -0.99 6.61 -9.04
C PRO A 45 0.28 7.50 -8.96
N PRO A 46 0.45 8.46 -9.89
CA PRO A 46 1.67 9.27 -10.02
C PRO A 46 2.11 9.99 -8.76
N ASN A 47 1.16 10.49 -7.96
CA ASN A 47 1.46 11.15 -6.69
C ASN A 47 2.16 10.22 -5.69
N ALA A 48 1.73 8.95 -5.60
CA ALA A 48 2.38 7.93 -4.77
C ALA A 48 3.71 7.46 -5.39
N ALA A 49 3.72 7.22 -6.71
CA ALA A 49 4.93 6.83 -7.44
C ALA A 49 6.08 7.83 -7.23
N ARG A 50 5.79 9.14 -7.23
CA ARG A 50 6.78 10.19 -6.98
C ARG A 50 7.42 10.10 -5.59
N ILE A 51 6.65 9.75 -4.56
CA ILE A 51 7.20 9.53 -3.22
C ILE A 51 8.08 8.28 -3.20
N LEU A 52 7.60 7.17 -3.79
CA LEU A 52 8.37 5.93 -3.87
C LEU A 52 9.66 6.09 -4.68
N ARG A 53 9.67 6.99 -5.68
CA ARG A 53 10.86 7.37 -6.45
C ARG A 53 11.88 8.08 -5.58
N LYS A 54 11.46 9.06 -4.79
CA LYS A 54 12.34 9.72 -3.80
C LYS A 54 12.89 8.70 -2.80
N LEU A 55 12.08 7.70 -2.45
CA LEU A 55 12.47 6.57 -1.61
C LEU A 55 13.32 5.50 -2.34
N GLY A 56 13.66 5.69 -3.62
CA GLY A 56 14.49 4.76 -4.39
C GLY A 56 13.86 3.40 -4.67
N LEU A 57 12.55 3.24 -4.45
CA LEU A 57 11.87 1.94 -4.48
C LEU A 57 11.28 1.59 -5.85
N VAL A 58 11.18 2.57 -6.76
CA VAL A 58 10.58 2.37 -8.09
C VAL A 58 11.22 1.19 -8.86
N PRO A 59 12.55 1.01 -8.91
CA PRO A 59 13.14 -0.13 -9.62
C PRO A 59 12.65 -1.49 -9.10
N GLN A 60 12.56 -1.66 -7.78
CA GLN A 60 12.12 -2.90 -7.14
C GLN A 60 10.62 -3.15 -7.36
N LEU A 61 9.83 -2.07 -7.46
CA LEU A 61 8.41 -2.15 -7.76
C LEU A 61 8.16 -2.54 -9.21
N LEU A 62 8.92 -1.98 -10.17
CA LEU A 62 8.76 -2.25 -11.59
C LEU A 62 9.02 -3.71 -11.97
N ASP A 63 9.84 -4.44 -11.20
CA ASP A 63 10.05 -5.88 -11.37
C ASP A 63 8.76 -6.70 -11.15
N LYS A 64 7.82 -6.17 -10.36
CA LYS A 64 6.60 -6.87 -9.94
C LYS A 64 5.31 -6.16 -10.36
N ALA A 65 5.40 -4.94 -10.87
CA ALA A 65 4.29 -4.11 -11.27
C ALA A 65 4.09 -4.11 -12.78
N THR A 66 2.91 -3.70 -13.22
CA THR A 66 2.59 -3.41 -14.62
C THR A 66 2.34 -1.91 -14.75
N LEU A 67 2.92 -1.29 -15.78
CA LEU A 67 2.62 0.09 -16.12
C LEU A 67 1.22 0.17 -16.75
N VAL A 68 0.49 1.21 -16.40
CA VAL A 68 -0.82 1.46 -16.99
C VAL A 68 -0.65 2.25 -18.28
N ASP A 69 -1.08 1.66 -19.39
CA ASP A 69 -1.07 2.30 -20.72
C ASP A 69 -2.31 3.18 -20.91
N THR A 70 -3.48 2.73 -20.47
CA THR A 70 -4.72 3.51 -20.43
C THR A 70 -5.59 3.13 -19.24
N ILE A 71 -6.48 4.04 -18.85
CA ILE A 71 -7.58 3.77 -17.92
C ILE A 71 -8.88 4.05 -18.65
N ASP A 72 -9.59 2.97 -18.97
CA ASP A 72 -10.81 3.00 -19.76
C ASP A 72 -12.04 2.95 -18.85
N TYR A 73 -12.94 3.91 -19.03
CA TYR A 73 -14.23 3.95 -18.35
C TYR A 73 -15.29 3.38 -19.28
N LEU A 74 -15.76 2.18 -18.97
CA LEU A 74 -16.71 1.45 -19.78
C LEU A 74 -18.12 1.58 -19.20
N ARG A 75 -19.12 1.68 -20.08
CA ARG A 75 -20.52 1.56 -19.69
C ARG A 75 -20.81 0.09 -19.37
N TYR A 76 -21.34 -0.17 -18.18
CA TYR A 76 -21.67 -1.53 -17.73
C TYR A 76 -22.62 -2.29 -18.68
N LYS A 77 -23.65 -1.61 -19.21
CA LYS A 77 -24.72 -2.24 -20.00
C LYS A 77 -24.22 -2.90 -21.30
N ASP A 78 -23.28 -2.28 -21.99
CA ASP A 78 -22.91 -2.62 -23.37
C ASP A 78 -21.39 -2.62 -23.62
N GLY A 79 -20.57 -2.35 -22.61
CA GLY A 79 -19.12 -2.28 -22.73
C GLY A 79 -18.60 -1.06 -23.50
N LYS A 80 -19.46 -0.11 -23.87
CA LYS A 80 -19.05 1.07 -24.64
C LYS A 80 -18.03 1.91 -23.85
N VAL A 81 -16.91 2.24 -24.47
CA VAL A 81 -15.94 3.21 -23.94
C VAL A 81 -16.61 4.58 -23.84
N LEU A 82 -16.75 5.10 -22.62
CA LEU A 82 -17.27 6.43 -22.33
C LEU A 82 -16.16 7.46 -22.28
N TYR A 83 -15.01 7.07 -21.75
CA TYR A 83 -13.83 7.91 -21.62
C TYR A 83 -12.59 7.02 -21.53
N GLN A 84 -11.48 7.51 -22.06
CA GLN A 84 -10.19 6.85 -21.98
C GLN A 84 -9.17 7.88 -21.50
N MET A 85 -8.49 7.56 -20.40
CA MET A 85 -7.40 8.37 -19.89
C MET A 85 -6.07 7.75 -20.31
N GLU A 86 -5.19 8.57 -20.89
CA GLU A 86 -3.89 8.12 -21.36
C GLU A 86 -2.92 7.91 -20.19
N GLY A 87 -2.28 6.75 -20.16
CA GLY A 87 -1.25 6.35 -19.21
C GLY A 87 0.17 6.63 -19.72
N GLY A 88 1.13 5.80 -19.30
CA GLY A 88 2.50 5.83 -19.80
C GLY A 88 3.21 7.18 -19.67
N GLU A 89 3.93 7.58 -20.72
CA GLU A 89 4.73 8.83 -20.71
C GLU A 89 3.85 10.09 -20.65
N LYS A 90 2.64 10.07 -21.22
CA LYS A 90 1.72 11.22 -21.16
C LYS A 90 1.21 11.47 -19.73
N MET A 91 0.96 10.41 -18.98
CA MET A 91 0.66 10.48 -17.55
C MET A 91 1.84 11.10 -16.79
N LYS A 92 3.06 10.68 -17.10
CA LYS A 92 4.27 11.22 -16.48
C LYS A 92 4.52 12.69 -16.83
N GLN A 93 4.25 13.12 -18.06
CA GLN A 93 4.32 14.52 -18.46
C GLN A 93 3.29 15.40 -17.73
N SER A 94 2.06 14.89 -17.59
CA SER A 94 0.95 15.65 -17.00
C SER A 94 0.99 15.68 -15.47
N TYR A 95 1.43 14.59 -14.84
CA TYR A 95 1.31 14.38 -13.38
C TYR A 95 2.65 14.11 -12.68
N GLY A 96 3.76 14.10 -13.42
CA GLY A 96 5.13 14.04 -12.90
C GLY A 96 5.67 12.63 -12.64
N ASP A 97 4.87 11.56 -12.74
CA ASP A 97 5.34 10.18 -12.62
C ASP A 97 4.40 9.17 -13.29
N LEU A 98 4.81 7.90 -13.32
CA LEU A 98 4.08 6.78 -13.91
C LEU A 98 2.92 6.31 -13.02
N TRP A 99 1.91 5.71 -13.65
CA TRP A 99 0.85 4.97 -12.97
C TRP A 99 1.14 3.47 -13.08
N MET A 100 1.18 2.80 -11.93
CA MET A 100 1.49 1.37 -11.85
C MET A 100 0.33 0.59 -11.22
N VAL A 101 0.19 -0.67 -11.57
CA VAL A 101 -0.65 -1.63 -10.86
C VAL A 101 0.19 -2.81 -10.40
N ILE A 102 -0.03 -3.26 -9.18
CA ILE A 102 0.78 -4.31 -8.55
C ILE A 102 -0.09 -5.14 -7.61
N ALA A 103 0.22 -6.43 -7.46
CA ALA A 103 -0.40 -7.23 -6.41
C ALA A 103 -0.02 -6.65 -5.03
N ARG A 104 -1.01 -6.37 -4.18
CA ARG A 104 -0.77 -5.79 -2.85
C ARG A 104 0.27 -6.55 -2.02
N PRO A 105 0.33 -7.90 -2.02
CA PRO A 105 1.38 -8.66 -1.34
C PRO A 105 2.79 -8.34 -1.85
N HIS A 106 2.97 -8.15 -3.15
CA HIS A 106 4.26 -7.79 -3.74
C HIS A 106 4.66 -6.36 -3.34
N TYR A 107 3.71 -5.43 -3.38
CA TYR A 107 3.98 -4.05 -2.96
C TYR A 107 4.39 -3.99 -1.49
N HIS A 108 3.62 -4.66 -0.63
CA HIS A 108 3.92 -4.78 0.80
C HIS A 108 5.29 -5.41 1.02
N GLY A 109 5.60 -6.52 0.34
CA GLY A 109 6.90 -7.20 0.46
C GLY A 109 8.09 -6.31 0.10
N VAL A 110 7.99 -5.50 -0.96
CA VAL A 110 9.05 -4.53 -1.32
C VAL A 110 9.23 -3.50 -0.20
N LEU A 111 8.14 -2.95 0.35
CA LEU A 111 8.21 -1.99 1.44
C LEU A 111 8.77 -2.62 2.73
N TRP A 112 8.38 -3.86 3.03
CA TRP A 112 8.87 -4.60 4.20
C TRP A 112 10.38 -4.79 4.14
N SER A 113 10.88 -5.30 3.01
CA SER A 113 12.32 -5.48 2.79
C SER A 113 13.06 -4.14 2.88
N ALA A 114 12.56 -3.10 2.23
CA ALA A 114 13.17 -1.78 2.27
C ALA A 114 13.21 -1.17 3.68
N ALA A 115 12.16 -1.35 4.50
CA ALA A 115 12.14 -0.89 5.88
C ALA A 115 13.19 -1.62 6.73
N LYS A 116 13.30 -2.94 6.54
CA LYS A 116 14.29 -3.78 7.22
C LYS A 116 15.72 -3.41 6.81
N GLU A 117 15.98 -3.23 5.52
CA GLU A 117 17.28 -2.81 4.97
C GLU A 117 17.68 -1.41 5.45
N ALA A 118 16.71 -0.49 5.61
CA ALA A 118 16.95 0.81 6.21
C ALA A 118 17.25 0.74 7.73
N GLY A 119 17.11 -0.43 8.35
CA GLY A 119 17.40 -0.68 9.77
C GLY A 119 16.25 -0.38 10.71
N ALA A 120 14.99 -0.40 10.24
CA ALA A 120 13.85 -0.39 11.14
C ALA A 120 13.73 -1.73 11.88
N GLU A 121 13.43 -1.68 13.18
CA GLU A 121 13.10 -2.87 13.96
C GLU A 121 11.62 -3.24 13.69
N LEU A 122 11.39 -4.39 13.05
CA LEU A 122 10.04 -4.84 12.70
C LEU A 122 9.62 -6.00 13.61
N ARG A 123 8.59 -5.79 14.44
CA ARG A 123 8.05 -6.79 15.37
C ARG A 123 6.68 -7.28 14.93
N LEU A 124 6.59 -8.55 14.53
CA LEU A 124 5.34 -9.24 14.22
C LEU A 124 4.72 -9.84 15.50
N GLY A 125 3.44 -10.21 15.44
CA GLY A 125 2.72 -10.79 16.58
C GLY A 125 2.65 -9.87 17.80
N THR A 126 2.80 -8.57 17.58
CA THR A 126 2.96 -7.56 18.61
C THR A 126 1.79 -6.60 18.55
N GLU A 127 0.76 -6.89 19.33
CA GLU A 127 -0.44 -6.05 19.46
C GLU A 127 -0.17 -4.89 20.43
N ALA A 128 -0.40 -3.66 19.98
CA ALA A 128 -0.43 -2.48 20.82
C ALA A 128 -1.84 -2.30 21.41
N VAL A 129 -1.97 -2.35 22.74
CA VAL A 129 -3.27 -2.33 23.43
C VAL A 129 -3.58 -0.99 24.11
N ALA A 130 -2.57 -0.16 24.35
CA ALA A 130 -2.76 1.20 24.87
C ALA A 130 -1.59 2.13 24.52
N ILE A 131 -1.87 3.43 24.42
CA ILE A 131 -0.88 4.50 24.29
C ILE A 131 -0.93 5.38 25.53
N ASP A 132 0.21 5.65 26.12
CA ASP A 132 0.37 6.71 27.11
C ASP A 132 0.90 7.98 26.41
N PHE A 133 0.05 9.00 26.33
CA PHE A 133 0.37 10.28 25.69
C PHE A 133 1.31 11.16 26.51
N LYS A 134 1.43 10.95 27.83
CA LYS A 134 2.33 11.75 28.68
C LYS A 134 3.77 11.25 28.55
N ASP A 135 3.93 9.93 28.51
CA ASP A 135 5.23 9.26 28.48
C ASP A 135 5.66 8.83 27.06
N SER A 136 4.88 9.14 26.02
CA SER A 136 5.09 8.70 24.63
C SER A 136 5.41 7.20 24.53
N SER A 137 4.59 6.38 25.18
CA SER A 137 4.83 4.94 25.28
C SER A 137 3.65 4.11 24.82
N VAL A 138 3.94 2.90 24.36
CA VAL A 138 2.95 1.93 23.88
C VAL A 138 3.00 0.71 24.77
N ARG A 139 1.87 0.34 25.37
CA ARG A 139 1.72 -0.92 26.10
C ARG A 139 1.28 -2.01 25.13
N LEU A 140 2.00 -3.13 25.14
CA LEU A 140 1.75 -4.29 24.32
C LEU A 140 0.79 -5.27 25.02
N GLY A 141 0.15 -6.15 24.25
CA GLY A 141 -0.73 -7.20 24.81
C GLY A 141 -0.01 -8.15 25.77
N THR A 142 1.32 -8.27 25.66
CA THR A 142 2.18 -9.03 26.59
C THR A 142 2.41 -8.33 27.93
N GLY A 143 2.07 -7.03 28.04
CA GLY A 143 2.40 -6.18 29.18
C GLY A 143 3.72 -5.40 29.05
N GLU A 144 4.55 -5.70 28.03
CA GLU A 144 5.75 -4.89 27.72
C GLU A 144 5.37 -3.44 27.40
N ILE A 145 6.23 -2.50 27.81
CA ILE A 145 6.09 -1.08 27.48
C ILE A 145 7.22 -0.66 26.53
N VAL A 146 6.85 -0.27 25.32
CA VAL A 146 7.77 0.27 24.32
C VAL A 146 7.73 1.79 24.38
N ARG A 147 8.83 2.41 24.84
CA ARG A 147 8.99 3.86 24.87
C ARG A 147 9.57 4.39 23.55
N GLY A 148 9.10 5.57 23.14
CA GLY A 148 9.64 6.38 22.05
C GLY A 148 9.50 7.86 22.34
N ASP A 149 10.08 8.70 21.48
CA ASP A 149 9.87 10.15 21.53
C ASP A 149 8.57 10.53 20.79
N VAL A 150 8.20 9.74 19.77
CA VAL A 150 6.97 9.93 18.97
C VAL A 150 6.31 8.57 18.74
N VAL A 151 4.97 8.53 18.84
CA VAL A 151 4.14 7.37 18.48
C VAL A 151 3.31 7.71 17.25
N VAL A 152 3.35 6.86 16.23
CA VAL A 152 2.58 6.99 14.99
C VAL A 152 1.56 5.86 14.90
N GLY A 153 0.26 6.22 14.90
CA GLY A 153 -0.82 5.27 14.63
C GLY A 153 -1.00 5.04 13.13
N ALA A 154 -0.70 3.83 12.66
CA ALA A 154 -0.83 3.38 11.27
C ALA A 154 -1.55 2.01 11.19
N ASP A 155 -2.48 1.76 12.12
CA ASP A 155 -3.18 0.49 12.39
C ASP A 155 -4.42 0.23 11.49
N GLY A 156 -4.67 1.09 10.50
CA GLY A 156 -5.64 0.86 9.43
C GLY A 156 -7.07 1.29 9.75
N GLN A 157 -8.05 0.84 8.95
CA GLN A 157 -9.45 1.29 9.08
C GLN A 157 -10.20 0.69 10.27
N SER A 158 -9.78 -0.50 10.74
CA SER A 158 -10.32 -1.13 11.94
C SER A 158 -9.56 -0.72 13.21
N ALA A 159 -8.82 0.39 13.14
CA ALA A 159 -7.94 0.86 14.19
C ALA A 159 -8.68 1.06 15.52
N HIS A 160 -8.39 0.18 16.48
CA HIS A 160 -8.83 0.33 17.86
C HIS A 160 -8.25 1.61 18.49
N ILE A 161 -7.10 2.10 18.00
CA ILE A 161 -6.45 3.31 18.49
C ILE A 161 -7.02 4.58 17.82
N SER A 162 -7.43 4.50 16.56
CA SER A 162 -8.10 5.62 15.87
C SER A 162 -9.49 5.94 16.46
N SER A 163 -10.08 5.00 17.20
CA SER A 163 -11.35 5.20 17.93
C SER A 163 -11.26 6.30 18.99
N TYR A 164 -10.06 6.69 19.42
CA TYR A 164 -9.84 7.86 20.27
C TYR A 164 -10.15 9.20 19.57
N TYR A 165 -10.21 9.23 18.24
CA TYR A 165 -10.27 10.47 17.46
C TYR A 165 -11.41 10.55 16.41
N PHE A 166 -12.05 9.45 16.01
CA PHE A 166 -13.04 9.47 14.93
C PHE A 166 -14.29 8.61 15.15
N LEU A 167 -15.44 9.15 14.73
CA LEU A 167 -16.70 8.42 14.47
C LEU A 167 -16.62 7.75 13.08
N THR A 168 -16.87 6.44 13.01
CA THR A 168 -16.84 5.67 11.76
C THR A 168 -18.07 5.98 10.88
N LEU A 169 -17.83 6.42 9.64
CA LEU A 169 -18.87 6.48 8.59
C LEU A 169 -19.01 5.09 7.94
N ILE A 170 -20.15 4.44 8.16
CA ILE A 170 -20.49 3.18 7.49
C ILE A 170 -21.02 3.50 6.08
N ARG A 171 -20.56 2.78 5.06
CA ARG A 171 -21.06 2.85 3.67
C ARG A 171 -21.69 1.51 3.31
N ASP A 172 -22.90 1.52 2.75
CA ASP A 172 -23.68 0.33 2.39
C ASP A 172 -23.25 -0.37 1.09
N TRP A 173 -21.97 -0.26 0.71
CA TRP A 173 -21.45 -0.84 -0.54
C TRP A 173 -20.43 -1.93 -0.22
N GLN A 174 -20.62 -3.11 -0.80
CA GLN A 174 -19.66 -4.21 -0.70
C GLN A 174 -18.79 -4.29 -1.95
N ASN A 175 -17.48 -4.48 -1.76
CA ASN A 175 -16.52 -4.67 -2.83
C ASN A 175 -16.08 -6.13 -2.90
N MET A 176 -16.04 -6.70 -4.10
CA MET A 176 -15.41 -8.00 -4.36
C MET A 176 -14.12 -7.79 -5.13
N SER A 177 -13.04 -8.46 -4.74
CA SER A 177 -11.74 -8.34 -5.40
C SER A 177 -11.01 -9.68 -5.38
N LEU A 178 -10.43 -10.07 -6.50
CA LEU A 178 -9.71 -11.33 -6.65
C LEU A 178 -8.58 -11.20 -7.68
N LEU A 179 -7.55 -12.03 -7.53
CA LEU A 179 -6.51 -12.21 -8.55
C LEU A 179 -6.82 -13.48 -9.34
N ILE A 180 -6.96 -13.36 -10.66
CA ILE A 180 -7.12 -14.51 -11.56
C ILE A 180 -5.78 -14.76 -12.25
N PRO A 181 -5.23 -15.99 -12.22
CA PRO A 181 -4.05 -16.32 -13.00
C PRO A 181 -4.28 -16.01 -14.47
N ARG A 182 -3.41 -15.19 -15.08
CA ARG A 182 -3.55 -14.76 -16.48
C ARG A 182 -3.70 -15.93 -17.45
N ARG A 183 -2.98 -17.04 -17.18
CA ARG A 183 -3.05 -18.29 -17.97
C ARG A 183 -4.40 -18.99 -17.96
N SER A 184 -5.26 -18.68 -16.99
CA SER A 184 -6.58 -19.28 -16.81
C SER A 184 -7.69 -18.47 -17.48
N LEU A 185 -7.37 -17.30 -18.04
CA LEU A 185 -8.33 -16.48 -18.76
C LEU A 185 -8.58 -17.08 -20.14
N VAL A 186 -9.83 -17.46 -20.39
CA VAL A 186 -10.29 -17.94 -21.70
C VAL A 186 -10.76 -16.73 -22.51
N LYS A 187 -10.37 -16.65 -23.78
CA LYS A 187 -10.84 -15.63 -24.71
C LYS A 187 -12.32 -15.91 -25.01
N ILE A 188 -13.19 -14.92 -24.86
CA ILE A 188 -14.61 -15.08 -25.19
C ILE A 188 -14.72 -15.15 -26.72
N GLU A 189 -15.32 -16.24 -27.25
CA GLU A 189 -15.56 -16.39 -28.69
C GLU A 189 -16.48 -15.28 -29.20
N GLY A 190 -16.10 -14.65 -30.32
CA GLY A 190 -16.75 -13.45 -30.87
C GLY A 190 -15.97 -12.15 -30.66
N SER A 191 -14.83 -12.19 -29.95
CA SER A 191 -13.83 -11.11 -29.99
C SER A 191 -12.60 -11.57 -30.78
N ASP A 192 -12.45 -11.07 -32.02
CA ASP A 192 -11.34 -11.47 -32.90
C ASP A 192 -9.96 -11.09 -32.33
N SER A 193 -9.92 -10.20 -31.35
CA SER A 193 -8.75 -9.87 -30.55
C SER A 193 -9.09 -9.89 -29.05
N TRP A 194 -8.10 -10.13 -28.19
CA TRP A 194 -8.13 -9.46 -26.88
C TRP A 194 -8.21 -7.96 -27.18
N PRO A 195 -8.82 -7.07 -26.38
CA PRO A 195 -8.61 -5.64 -26.57
C PRO A 195 -7.11 -5.34 -26.38
N THR A 196 -6.35 -5.51 -27.44
CA THR A 196 -5.00 -5.03 -27.63
C THR A 196 -5.17 -3.56 -27.89
N LEU A 197 -4.80 -2.75 -26.93
CA LEU A 197 -4.48 -1.35 -27.17
C LEU A 197 -3.22 -1.33 -28.03
N SER A 198 -3.38 -1.57 -29.33
CA SER A 198 -2.35 -1.32 -30.31
C SER A 198 -2.40 0.16 -30.67
N THR A 199 -1.39 0.90 -30.22
CA THR A 199 -0.99 2.18 -30.79
C THR A 199 -0.75 2.06 -32.29
N VAL A 200 -1.07 3.15 -32.99
CA VAL A 200 -0.71 3.48 -34.38
C VAL A 200 0.75 3.15 -34.69
#